data_AF-A0A2A7H215-F1
#
_entry.id   AF-A0A2A7H215-F1
#
_cell.length_a   1.000
_cell.length_b   1.000
_cell.length_c   1.000
_cell.angle_alpha   90.00
_cell.angle_beta   90.00
_cell.angle_gamma   90.00
#
_symmetry.space_group_name_H-M   'P 1'
#
loop_
_entity.id
_entity.type
_entity.pdbx_description
1 polymer ?
#
loop_
_entity_poly.entity_id
_entity_poly.type
_entity_poly.pdbx_seq_one_letter_code
_entity_poly.pdbx_strand_id
1 'polypeptide(L)'
;MGRPFVDISGQTFGRLKVLNYTRRKNSYTMFMCECECGNTKEVSSHHLKRGNTISCGCYQKEKNHDKKHGETGTKSYKLWSQIKQICYNPKNQSFNKYGGKGIKLCDDWHEYTIFKEWLVKSGYEDSMTIERIDINRDYSPNNCVLVPLHNHLKNRKSNIFLEYEGKKKNLSEWAADVGVNYRTILGRYRRGIRPPELFSRSRPKNNSNLIGQNFGRLTVVERVENDKHNNVRFKCICECGNYKIVNRNALATGRTVSCGCYNKESTSKRAKTHGMSKTPEYAAIINIIGRCENPENPEYKNYGGRGITVCERWRKSPGLFVEDMGERPSPNHSIDRIDVNGNYEPSNCRWATLSEQGHNKRVSPRNSTGVTGVCLEKRTNKYIAYIRVKGKDYRSKRFDNIEDAIQARKELEDKHLKSS
;
A
#
# COMPACT_ATOMS: atom_id res chain seq x y z
N MET A 1 38.53 11.04 -15.06
CA MET A 1 39.18 10.89 -16.38
C MET A 1 38.13 10.46 -17.39
N GLY A 2 37.93 11.21 -18.48
CA GLY A 2 36.97 10.86 -19.53
C GLY A 2 37.47 9.67 -20.35
N ARG A 3 36.57 8.78 -20.79
CA ARG A 3 36.92 7.67 -21.69
C ARG A 3 37.59 8.21 -22.97
N PRO A 4 38.65 7.54 -23.49
CA PRO A 4 39.31 7.95 -24.73
C PRO A 4 38.32 8.00 -25.88
N PHE A 5 38.48 8.98 -26.78
CA PHE A 5 37.73 9.01 -28.03
C PHE A 5 38.16 7.82 -28.88
N VAL A 6 37.18 7.06 -29.36
CA VAL A 6 37.39 5.95 -30.30
C VAL A 6 36.56 6.27 -31.53
N ASP A 7 37.24 6.52 -32.65
CA ASP A 7 36.58 6.72 -33.93
C ASP A 7 36.07 5.37 -34.45
N ILE A 8 34.83 5.36 -34.91
CA ILE A 8 34.15 4.20 -35.50
C ILE A 8 33.55 4.55 -36.86
N SER A 9 33.98 5.65 -37.47
CA SER A 9 33.60 6.05 -38.82
C SER A 9 33.93 4.94 -39.82
N GLY A 10 33.04 4.71 -40.78
CA GLY A 10 33.13 3.62 -41.75
C GLY A 10 32.59 2.26 -41.28
N GLN A 11 32.39 2.04 -39.98
CA GLN A 11 31.83 0.78 -39.48
C GLN A 11 30.30 0.72 -39.67
N THR A 12 29.77 -0.50 -39.77
CA THR A 12 28.33 -0.74 -39.95
C THR A 12 27.74 -1.49 -38.75
N PHE A 13 26.60 -1.02 -38.25
CA PHE A 13 25.87 -1.59 -37.11
C PHE A 13 24.40 -1.79 -37.49
N GLY A 14 23.99 -3.04 -37.71
CA GLY A 14 22.68 -3.32 -38.31
C GLY A 14 22.60 -2.71 -39.71
N ARG A 15 21.53 -1.95 -39.99
CA ARG A 15 21.33 -1.21 -41.25
C ARG A 15 21.97 0.18 -41.27
N LEU A 16 22.81 0.53 -40.27
CA LEU A 16 23.40 1.87 -40.13
C LEU A 16 24.91 1.84 -40.40
N LYS A 17 25.36 2.51 -41.45
CA LYS A 17 26.77 2.79 -41.73
C LYS A 17 27.18 4.11 -41.08
N VAL A 18 28.22 4.11 -40.26
CA VAL A 18 28.72 5.32 -39.59
C VAL A 18 29.49 6.18 -40.60
N LEU A 19 29.08 7.43 -40.78
CA LEU A 19 29.71 8.37 -41.70
C LEU A 19 30.85 9.14 -41.03
N ASN A 20 30.52 9.94 -40.02
CA ASN A 20 31.48 10.78 -39.32
C ASN A 20 31.06 11.05 -37.88
N TYR A 21 32.04 11.42 -37.06
CA TYR A 21 31.80 11.99 -35.74
C TYR A 21 31.05 13.32 -35.88
N THR A 22 30.05 13.55 -35.02
CA THR A 22 29.30 14.82 -34.98
C THR A 22 29.68 15.66 -33.77
N ARG A 23 29.38 15.15 -32.58
CA ARG A 23 29.58 15.86 -31.32
C ARG A 23 29.62 14.93 -30.12
N ARG A 24 30.11 15.44 -29.00
CA ARG A 24 29.90 14.82 -27.69
C ARG A 24 28.59 15.35 -27.10
N LYS A 25 27.66 14.45 -26.76
CA LYS A 25 26.42 14.79 -26.07
C LYS A 25 26.40 14.05 -24.74
N ASN A 26 26.41 14.79 -23.63
CA ASN A 26 26.68 14.26 -22.29
C ASN A 26 28.01 13.50 -22.25
N SER A 27 28.02 12.27 -21.73
CA SER A 27 29.20 11.39 -21.70
C SER A 27 29.37 10.53 -22.96
N TYR A 28 28.53 10.71 -23.99
CA TYR A 28 28.51 9.86 -25.18
C TYR A 28 29.05 10.56 -26.42
N THR A 29 29.89 9.85 -27.17
CA THR A 29 30.34 10.23 -28.51
C THR A 29 29.25 9.89 -29.52
N MET A 30 28.75 10.91 -30.23
CA MET A 30 27.70 10.80 -31.24
C MET A 30 28.33 10.74 -32.64
N PHE A 31 27.68 9.98 -33.53
CA PHE A 31 28.06 9.87 -34.92
C PHE A 31 26.83 10.04 -35.82
N MET A 32 27.03 10.61 -37.00
CA MET A 32 26.04 10.58 -38.06
C MET A 32 26.13 9.23 -38.76
N CYS A 33 24.99 8.58 -38.96
CA CYS A 33 24.91 7.31 -39.65
C CYS A 33 23.98 7.43 -40.85
N GLU A 34 24.34 6.78 -41.95
CA GLU A 34 23.46 6.55 -43.11
C GLU A 34 22.80 5.19 -42.95
N CYS A 35 21.48 5.15 -43.10
CA CYS A 35 20.72 3.91 -43.08
C CYS A 35 20.58 3.35 -44.49
N GLU A 36 20.51 2.03 -44.63
CA GLU A 36 20.22 1.35 -45.92
C GLU A 36 18.97 1.87 -46.64
N CYS A 37 18.00 2.45 -45.92
CA CYS A 37 16.82 3.07 -46.54
C CYS A 37 17.07 4.50 -47.06
N GLY A 38 18.32 4.95 -47.15
CA GLY A 38 18.73 6.29 -47.63
C GLY A 38 18.58 7.44 -46.64
N ASN A 39 18.04 7.19 -45.43
CA ASN A 39 17.88 8.22 -44.40
C ASN A 39 19.10 8.30 -43.48
N THR A 40 19.43 9.49 -43.02
CA THR A 40 20.49 9.70 -42.02
C THR A 40 19.94 9.79 -40.60
N LYS A 41 20.75 9.42 -39.61
CA LYS A 41 20.40 9.49 -38.19
C LYS A 41 21.64 9.68 -37.32
N GLU A 42 21.58 10.62 -36.38
CA GLU A 42 22.60 10.79 -35.35
C GLU A 42 22.40 9.77 -34.21
N VAL A 43 23.40 8.91 -33.96
CA VAL A 43 23.32 7.83 -32.96
C VAL A 43 24.57 7.83 -32.07
N SER A 44 24.42 7.43 -30.81
CA SER A 44 25.56 7.30 -29.90
C SER A 44 26.37 6.03 -30.19
N SER A 45 27.70 6.13 -30.06
CA SER A 45 28.60 4.97 -30.11
C SER A 45 28.21 3.85 -29.16
N HIS A 46 27.63 4.19 -28.00
CA HIS A 46 27.15 3.21 -27.03
C HIS A 46 25.97 2.38 -27.57
N HIS A 47 24.98 3.03 -28.20
CA HIS A 47 23.81 2.34 -28.74
C HIS A 47 24.11 1.55 -30.02
N LEU A 48 25.05 2.03 -30.84
CA LEU A 48 25.56 1.29 -32.00
C LEU A 48 26.24 -0.01 -31.55
N LYS A 49 27.21 0.08 -30.63
CA LYS A 49 27.98 -1.08 -30.16
C LYS A 49 27.14 -2.12 -29.39
N ARG A 50 26.08 -1.68 -28.70
CA ARG A 50 25.15 -2.58 -27.99
C ARG A 50 24.02 -3.13 -28.87
N GLY A 51 23.89 -2.68 -30.12
CA GLY A 51 22.79 -3.09 -31.00
C GLY A 51 21.43 -2.52 -30.60
N ASN A 52 21.38 -1.49 -29.75
CA ASN A 52 20.13 -0.83 -29.36
C ASN A 52 19.52 0.01 -30.49
N THR A 53 20.34 0.41 -31.47
CA THR A 53 19.90 1.17 -32.63
C THR A 53 20.50 0.55 -33.88
N ILE A 54 19.64 -0.17 -34.62
CA ILE A 54 20.03 -0.95 -35.80
C ILE A 54 19.51 -0.37 -37.11
N SER A 55 18.73 0.73 -37.07
CA SER A 55 18.21 1.41 -38.25
C SER A 55 17.83 2.85 -37.90
N CYS A 56 17.51 3.66 -38.92
CA CYS A 56 16.99 5.00 -38.68
C CYS A 56 15.62 4.99 -37.98
N GLY A 57 14.93 3.84 -37.96
CA GLY A 57 13.56 3.63 -37.49
C GLY A 57 12.70 2.91 -38.54
N CYS A 58 13.18 2.75 -39.78
CA CYS A 58 12.50 2.03 -40.85
C CYS A 58 12.19 0.57 -40.49
N TYR A 59 13.13 -0.14 -39.87
CA TYR A 59 12.93 -1.53 -39.44
C TYR A 59 11.72 -1.70 -38.51
N GLN A 60 11.49 -0.74 -37.60
CA GLN A 60 10.35 -0.78 -36.69
C GLN A 60 9.04 -0.41 -37.40
N LYS A 61 9.10 0.42 -38.45
CA LYS A 61 7.93 0.76 -39.28
C LYS A 61 7.49 -0.43 -40.13
N GLU A 62 8.45 -1.15 -40.73
CA GLU A 62 8.21 -2.42 -41.46
C GLU A 62 7.51 -3.44 -40.54
N LYS A 63 8.06 -3.69 -39.34
CA LYS A 63 7.45 -4.60 -38.35
C LYS A 63 6.05 -4.22 -37.87
N ASN A 64 5.69 -2.93 -37.90
CA ASN A 64 4.41 -2.44 -37.39
C ASN A 64 3.29 -2.47 -38.45
N HIS A 65 3.61 -2.65 -39.73
CA HIS A 65 2.61 -2.67 -40.81
C HIS A 65 1.77 -3.97 -40.81
N ASP A 66 2.32 -5.07 -40.30
CA ASP A 66 1.75 -6.41 -40.46
C ASP A 66 0.69 -6.83 -39.41
N LYS A 67 0.25 -5.95 -38.48
CA LYS A 67 -0.59 -6.41 -37.32
C LYS A 67 -1.76 -5.54 -36.88
N LYS A 68 -2.47 -4.81 -37.75
CA LYS A 68 -3.69 -4.08 -37.33
C LYS A 68 -4.78 -4.12 -38.39
N HIS A 69 -5.99 -4.51 -37.99
CA HIS A 69 -7.25 -4.40 -38.76
C HIS A 69 -7.69 -2.94 -39.03
N GLY A 70 -6.75 -1.98 -39.04
CA GLY A 70 -6.96 -0.54 -39.30
C GLY A 70 -7.78 0.25 -38.25
N GLU A 71 -8.57 -0.41 -37.41
CA GLU A 71 -9.67 0.24 -36.68
C GLU A 71 -9.45 0.41 -35.17
N THR A 72 -8.24 0.22 -34.66
CA THR A 72 -7.98 0.30 -33.21
C THR A 72 -8.39 1.65 -32.57
N GLY A 73 -8.52 2.71 -33.36
CA GLY A 73 -8.92 4.05 -32.89
C GLY A 73 -10.42 4.35 -32.92
N THR A 74 -11.24 3.54 -33.61
CA THR A 74 -12.67 3.84 -33.85
C THR A 74 -13.50 3.64 -32.57
N LYS A 75 -14.68 4.30 -32.49
CA LYS A 75 -15.57 4.13 -31.34
C LYS A 75 -16.16 2.72 -31.27
N SER A 76 -16.48 2.11 -32.41
CA SER A 76 -16.95 0.71 -32.51
C SER A 76 -15.93 -0.27 -31.94
N TYR A 77 -14.63 -0.11 -32.27
CA TYR A 77 -13.58 -0.96 -31.73
C TYR A 77 -13.37 -0.75 -30.24
N LYS A 78 -13.42 0.51 -29.77
CA LYS A 78 -13.33 0.82 -28.34
C LYS A 78 -14.50 0.21 -27.57
N LEU A 79 -15.71 0.24 -28.12
CA LEU A 79 -16.90 -0.38 -27.53
C LEU A 79 -16.71 -1.90 -27.39
N TRP A 80 -16.33 -2.58 -28.47
CA TRP A 80 -16.03 -4.02 -28.46
C TRP A 80 -14.94 -4.38 -27.44
N SER A 81 -13.82 -3.66 -27.48
CA SER A 81 -12.69 -3.87 -26.58
C SER A 81 -13.10 -3.67 -25.12
N GLN A 82 -13.91 -2.67 -24.82
CA GLN A 82 -14.44 -2.43 -23.47
C GLN A 82 -15.28 -3.62 -22.98
N ILE A 83 -16.18 -4.16 -23.81
CA ILE A 83 -17.01 -5.33 -23.46
C ILE A 83 -16.10 -6.54 -23.19
N LYS A 84 -15.12 -6.79 -24.07
CA LYS A 84 -14.15 -7.88 -23.90
C LYS A 84 -13.35 -7.75 -22.59
N GLN A 85 -12.95 -6.53 -22.23
CA GLN A 85 -12.23 -6.26 -20.99
C GLN A 85 -13.08 -6.50 -19.74
N ILE A 86 -14.35 -6.08 -19.71
CA ILE A 86 -15.20 -6.29 -18.53
C ILE A 86 -15.63 -7.76 -18.37
N CYS A 87 -15.69 -8.54 -19.45
CA CYS A 87 -16.03 -9.96 -19.40
C CYS A 87 -14.82 -10.86 -19.07
N TYR A 88 -13.60 -10.50 -19.50
CA TYR A 88 -12.47 -11.44 -19.44
C TYR A 88 -11.22 -10.93 -18.72
N ASN A 89 -11.14 -9.68 -18.27
CA ASN A 89 -9.98 -9.17 -17.54
C ASN A 89 -10.29 -9.02 -16.04
N PRO A 90 -9.77 -9.91 -15.17
CA PRO A 90 -9.97 -9.82 -13.72
C PRO A 90 -9.46 -8.52 -13.07
N LYS A 91 -8.54 -7.80 -13.72
CA LYS A 91 -8.04 -6.50 -13.23
C LYS A 91 -8.99 -5.33 -13.51
N ASN A 92 -10.01 -5.53 -14.34
CA ASN A 92 -10.97 -4.48 -14.65
C ASN A 92 -11.90 -4.22 -13.45
N GLN A 93 -12.13 -2.96 -13.08
CA GLN A 93 -12.98 -2.58 -11.94
C GLN A 93 -14.42 -3.12 -12.04
N SER A 94 -14.91 -3.31 -13.26
CA SER A 94 -16.25 -3.83 -13.52
C SER A 94 -16.29 -5.36 -13.63
N PHE A 95 -15.16 -6.07 -13.64
CA PHE A 95 -15.11 -7.52 -13.86
C PHE A 95 -16.06 -8.29 -12.94
N ASN A 96 -16.04 -8.00 -11.64
CA ASN A 96 -16.88 -8.67 -10.64
C ASN A 96 -18.40 -8.55 -10.92
N LYS A 97 -18.83 -7.55 -11.71
CA LYS A 97 -20.23 -7.36 -12.09
C LYS A 97 -20.62 -8.13 -13.35
N TYR A 98 -19.65 -8.52 -14.18
CA TYR A 98 -19.84 -9.15 -15.48
C TYR A 98 -19.10 -10.49 -15.53
N GLY A 99 -17.82 -10.49 -15.89
CA GLY A 99 -17.01 -11.71 -16.01
C GLY A 99 -16.97 -12.55 -14.73
N GLY A 100 -16.89 -11.91 -13.55
CA GLY A 100 -16.95 -12.60 -12.26
C GLY A 100 -18.31 -13.24 -11.94
N LYS A 101 -19.37 -12.89 -12.68
CA LYS A 101 -20.69 -13.54 -12.63
C LYS A 101 -20.89 -14.56 -13.75
N GLY A 102 -19.88 -14.82 -14.57
CA GLY A 102 -19.96 -15.75 -15.70
C GLY A 102 -20.52 -15.15 -16.99
N ILE A 103 -20.76 -13.83 -17.05
CA ILE A 103 -21.25 -13.15 -18.27
C ILE A 103 -20.12 -13.06 -19.29
N LYS A 104 -20.38 -13.52 -20.51
CA LYS A 104 -19.42 -13.67 -21.62
C LYS A 104 -19.91 -12.98 -22.90
N LEU A 105 -19.07 -13.02 -23.93
CA LEU A 105 -19.49 -12.77 -25.31
C LEU A 105 -19.82 -14.12 -25.96
N CYS A 106 -20.76 -14.16 -26.89
CA CYS A 106 -20.92 -15.32 -27.77
C CYS A 106 -19.66 -15.53 -28.62
N ASP A 107 -19.47 -16.76 -29.09
CA ASP A 107 -18.24 -17.18 -29.79
C ASP A 107 -17.91 -16.25 -30.97
N ASP A 108 -18.90 -15.97 -31.81
CA ASP A 108 -18.80 -15.05 -32.96
C ASP A 108 -18.27 -13.65 -32.59
N TRP A 109 -18.68 -13.10 -31.45
CA TRP A 109 -18.27 -11.74 -31.04
C TRP A 109 -16.86 -11.68 -30.44
N HIS A 110 -16.15 -12.80 -30.35
CA HIS A 110 -14.72 -12.79 -30.07
C HIS A 110 -13.90 -12.26 -31.25
N GLU A 111 -14.47 -12.28 -32.46
CA GLU A 111 -13.93 -11.64 -33.65
C GLU A 111 -14.57 -10.26 -33.85
N TYR A 112 -13.73 -9.22 -33.95
CA TYR A 112 -14.23 -7.84 -34.05
C TYR A 112 -15.00 -7.58 -35.35
N THR A 113 -14.62 -8.23 -36.45
CA THR A 113 -15.29 -8.17 -37.77
C THR A 113 -16.76 -8.56 -37.66
N ILE A 114 -17.06 -9.69 -37.04
CA ILE A 114 -18.43 -10.20 -36.87
C ILE A 114 -19.24 -9.31 -35.92
N PHE A 115 -18.63 -8.85 -34.83
CA PHE A 115 -19.27 -7.86 -33.94
C PHE A 115 -19.61 -6.55 -34.68
N LYS A 116 -18.69 -6.08 -35.54
CA LYS A 116 -18.87 -4.85 -36.32
C LYS A 116 -19.96 -5.00 -37.37
N GLU A 117 -20.03 -6.14 -38.06
CA GLU A 117 -21.13 -6.44 -39.00
C GLU A 117 -22.49 -6.36 -38.30
N TRP A 118 -22.59 -6.92 -37.10
CA TRP A 118 -23.81 -6.79 -36.29
C TRP A 118 -24.11 -5.32 -35.92
N LEU A 119 -23.11 -4.53 -35.51
CA LEU A 119 -23.29 -3.11 -35.22
C LEU A 119 -23.85 -2.35 -36.43
N VAL A 120 -23.25 -2.54 -37.61
CA VAL A 120 -23.66 -1.87 -38.84
C VAL A 120 -25.08 -2.29 -39.23
N LYS A 121 -25.38 -3.59 -39.20
CA LYS A 121 -26.71 -4.13 -39.50
C LYS A 121 -27.78 -3.64 -38.52
N SER A 122 -27.39 -3.37 -37.28
CA SER A 122 -28.29 -2.87 -36.23
C SER A 122 -28.47 -1.35 -36.24
N GLY A 123 -27.84 -0.63 -37.18
CA GLY A 123 -27.98 0.83 -37.30
C GLY A 123 -27.10 1.62 -36.33
N TYR A 124 -25.90 1.12 -36.00
CA TYR A 124 -24.99 1.81 -35.08
C TYR A 124 -24.57 3.20 -35.58
N GLU A 125 -24.79 4.18 -34.70
CA GLU A 125 -24.19 5.50 -34.78
C GLU A 125 -23.18 5.72 -33.65
N ASP A 126 -22.23 6.60 -33.90
CA ASP A 126 -21.15 6.98 -32.99
C ASP A 126 -21.60 7.64 -31.66
N SER A 127 -22.91 7.89 -31.54
CA SER A 127 -23.61 8.44 -30.37
C SER A 127 -24.36 7.36 -29.55
N MET A 128 -24.26 6.09 -29.95
CA MET A 128 -24.94 4.96 -29.34
C MET A 128 -24.00 4.11 -28.46
N THR A 129 -24.60 3.32 -27.59
CA THR A 129 -23.93 2.28 -26.80
C THR A 129 -24.77 1.00 -26.86
N ILE A 130 -24.24 -0.09 -26.32
CA ILE A 130 -24.89 -1.40 -26.30
C ILE A 130 -25.38 -1.71 -24.89
N GLU A 131 -26.63 -2.10 -24.76
CA GLU A 131 -27.21 -2.60 -23.51
C GLU A 131 -27.72 -4.03 -23.71
N ARG A 132 -27.64 -4.83 -22.64
CA ARG A 132 -28.22 -6.18 -22.65
C ARG A 132 -29.70 -6.10 -22.33
N ILE A 133 -30.51 -6.86 -23.05
CA ILE A 133 -31.96 -6.96 -22.85
C ILE A 133 -32.23 -7.69 -21.53
N ASP A 134 -31.66 -8.90 -21.38
CA ASP A 134 -31.58 -9.60 -20.10
C ASP A 134 -30.17 -9.41 -19.49
N ILE A 135 -30.15 -8.78 -18.31
CA ILE A 135 -28.93 -8.39 -17.60
C ILE A 135 -28.10 -9.62 -17.20
N ASN A 136 -28.74 -10.78 -17.00
CA ASN A 136 -28.11 -12.02 -16.54
C ASN A 136 -27.59 -12.90 -17.68
N ARG A 137 -27.95 -12.60 -18.94
CA ARG A 137 -27.49 -13.35 -20.12
C ARG A 137 -26.24 -12.72 -20.73
N ASP A 138 -25.58 -13.49 -21.59
CA ASP A 138 -24.36 -13.10 -22.29
C ASP A 138 -24.56 -11.99 -23.33
N TYR A 139 -23.47 -11.36 -23.74
CA TYR A 139 -23.46 -10.47 -24.90
C TYR A 139 -23.57 -11.29 -26.18
N SER A 140 -24.72 -11.19 -26.83
CA SER A 140 -24.98 -11.81 -28.13
C SER A 140 -25.95 -10.95 -28.96
N PRO A 141 -26.04 -11.18 -30.28
CA PRO A 141 -27.01 -10.49 -31.14
C PRO A 141 -28.45 -10.55 -30.63
N ASN A 142 -28.83 -11.65 -29.99
CA ASN A 142 -30.19 -11.90 -29.52
C ASN A 142 -30.47 -11.35 -28.11
N ASN A 143 -29.43 -10.88 -27.40
CA ASN A 143 -29.56 -10.34 -26.05
C ASN A 143 -29.04 -8.90 -25.93
N CYS A 144 -28.73 -8.23 -27.04
CA CYS A 144 -28.22 -6.86 -27.03
C CYS A 144 -29.05 -5.95 -27.92
N VAL A 145 -29.15 -4.69 -27.50
CA VAL A 145 -29.79 -3.61 -28.26
C VAL A 145 -28.90 -2.36 -28.22
N LEU A 146 -28.96 -1.57 -29.30
CA LEU A 146 -28.31 -0.28 -29.36
C LEU A 146 -29.19 0.79 -28.73
N VAL A 147 -28.61 1.57 -27.82
CA VAL A 147 -29.31 2.68 -27.16
C VAL A 147 -28.51 3.97 -27.30
N PRO A 148 -29.17 5.13 -27.49
CA PRO A 148 -28.48 6.41 -27.48
C PRO A 148 -27.78 6.65 -26.13
N LEU A 149 -26.53 7.13 -26.17
CA LEU A 149 -25.71 7.35 -24.97
C LEU A 149 -26.38 8.28 -23.94
N HIS A 150 -27.21 9.23 -24.40
CA HIS A 150 -27.92 10.17 -23.52
C HIS A 150 -29.01 9.50 -22.66
N ASN A 151 -29.61 8.38 -23.11
CA ASN A 151 -30.63 7.66 -22.35
C ASN A 151 -30.02 6.94 -21.14
N HIS A 152 -28.83 6.38 -21.30
CA HIS A 152 -28.06 5.78 -20.20
C HIS A 152 -27.75 6.80 -19.08
N LEU A 153 -27.60 8.09 -19.40
CA LEU A 153 -27.37 9.15 -18.41
C LEU A 153 -28.64 9.52 -17.63
N LYS A 154 -29.81 9.50 -18.29
CA LYS A 154 -31.10 9.88 -17.69
C LYS A 154 -31.62 8.85 -16.66
N ASN A 155 -31.27 7.58 -16.84
CA ASN A 155 -31.79 6.47 -16.02
C ASN A 155 -30.83 5.97 -14.93
N ARG A 156 -29.76 6.71 -14.61
CA ARG A 156 -28.82 6.29 -13.56
C ARG A 156 -29.50 6.29 -12.20
N LYS A 157 -29.30 5.23 -11.40
CA LYS A 157 -29.79 5.12 -10.00
C LYS A 157 -29.38 6.30 -9.11
N SER A 158 -28.32 7.02 -9.47
CA SER A 158 -27.87 8.23 -8.77
C SER A 158 -28.73 9.48 -9.02
N ASN A 159 -29.66 9.44 -9.98
CA ASN A 159 -30.46 10.59 -10.34
C ASN A 159 -31.55 10.83 -9.30
N ILE A 160 -31.67 12.09 -8.86
CA ILE A 160 -32.69 12.53 -7.91
C ILE A 160 -33.88 13.03 -8.72
N PHE A 161 -35.02 12.36 -8.57
CA PHE A 161 -36.31 12.74 -9.16
C PHE A 161 -37.14 13.55 -8.18
N LEU A 162 -37.83 14.56 -8.70
CA LEU A 162 -38.67 15.46 -7.94
C LEU A 162 -39.93 15.76 -8.74
N GLU A 163 -41.07 15.70 -8.06
CA GLU A 163 -42.37 16.09 -8.60
C GLU A 163 -42.70 17.52 -8.18
N TYR A 164 -43.07 18.35 -9.15
CA TYR A 164 -43.50 19.73 -8.95
C TYR A 164 -44.37 20.15 -10.13
N GLU A 165 -45.46 20.86 -9.86
CA GLU A 165 -46.45 21.29 -10.88
C GLU A 165 -46.94 20.12 -11.78
N GLY A 166 -47.19 18.96 -11.18
CA GLY A 166 -47.69 17.77 -11.88
C GLY A 166 -46.68 17.11 -12.83
N LYS A 167 -45.40 17.55 -12.83
CA LYS A 167 -44.33 16.98 -13.65
C LYS A 167 -43.31 16.29 -12.75
N LYS A 168 -42.97 15.03 -13.08
CA LYS A 168 -41.88 14.29 -12.44
C LYS A 168 -40.64 14.32 -13.32
N LYS A 169 -39.62 15.06 -12.90
CA LYS A 169 -38.35 15.23 -13.63
C LYS A 169 -37.15 15.03 -12.71
N ASN A 170 -36.00 14.69 -13.27
CA ASN A 170 -34.76 14.69 -12.49
C ASN A 170 -34.22 16.12 -12.28
N LEU A 171 -33.36 16.31 -11.28
CA LEU A 171 -32.82 17.65 -10.96
C LEU A 171 -32.06 18.31 -12.13
N SER A 172 -31.47 17.54 -13.05
CA SER A 172 -30.78 18.10 -14.23
C SER A 172 -31.76 18.63 -15.27
N GLU A 173 -32.89 17.94 -15.45
CA GLU A 173 -33.99 18.41 -16.30
C GLU A 173 -34.63 19.66 -15.72
N TRP A 174 -34.91 19.67 -14.41
CA TRP A 174 -35.39 20.88 -13.74
C TRP A 174 -34.41 22.06 -13.84
N ALA A 175 -33.10 21.79 -13.76
CA ALA A 175 -32.06 22.81 -13.93
C ALA A 175 -32.08 23.46 -15.32
N ALA A 176 -32.25 22.64 -16.36
CA ALA A 176 -32.37 23.12 -17.73
C ALA A 176 -33.65 23.95 -17.92
N ASP A 177 -34.79 23.46 -17.44
CA ASP A 177 -36.09 24.13 -17.61
C ASP A 177 -36.14 25.50 -16.93
N VAL A 178 -35.67 25.59 -15.67
CA VAL A 178 -35.77 26.84 -14.88
C VAL A 178 -34.62 27.81 -15.17
N GLY A 179 -33.59 27.36 -15.89
CA GLY A 179 -32.39 28.12 -16.20
C GLY A 179 -31.51 28.39 -14.98
N VAL A 180 -31.50 27.49 -13.98
CA VAL A 180 -30.66 27.58 -12.79
C VAL A 180 -29.62 26.48 -12.83
N ASN A 181 -28.35 26.82 -12.60
CA ASN A 181 -27.26 25.84 -12.63
C ASN A 181 -27.57 24.60 -11.76
N TYR A 182 -27.40 23.40 -12.34
CA TYR A 182 -27.66 22.13 -11.67
C TYR A 182 -26.98 22.01 -10.30
N ARG A 183 -25.73 22.48 -10.15
CA ARG A 183 -25.02 22.43 -8.85
C ARG A 183 -25.70 23.29 -7.79
N THR A 184 -26.31 24.41 -8.19
CA THR A 184 -27.08 25.27 -7.30
C THR A 184 -28.34 24.57 -6.81
N ILE A 185 -29.11 23.97 -7.72
CA ILE A 185 -30.32 23.19 -7.38
C ILE A 185 -29.96 22.01 -6.47
N LEU A 186 -28.94 21.23 -6.84
CA LEU A 186 -28.47 20.10 -6.03
C LEU A 186 -28.05 20.55 -4.62
N GLY A 187 -27.30 21.65 -4.52
CA GLY A 187 -26.87 22.21 -3.24
C GLY A 187 -28.03 22.75 -2.39
N ARG A 188 -29.10 23.25 -3.01
CA ARG A 188 -30.34 23.66 -2.31
C ARG A 188 -31.13 22.44 -1.84
N TYR A 189 -31.33 21.45 -2.70
CA TYR A 189 -32.02 20.21 -2.38
C TYR A 189 -31.38 19.48 -1.19
N ARG A 190 -30.05 19.37 -1.19
CA ARG A 190 -29.27 18.78 -0.08
C ARG A 190 -29.38 19.54 1.24
N ARG A 191 -29.70 20.84 1.21
CA ARG A 191 -29.97 21.67 2.41
C ARG A 191 -31.43 21.63 2.85
N GLY A 192 -32.25 20.75 2.27
CA GLY A 192 -33.66 20.63 2.60
C GLY A 192 -34.58 21.61 1.88
N ILE A 193 -34.06 22.50 1.02
CA ILE A 193 -34.88 23.42 0.24
C ILE A 193 -35.66 22.62 -0.82
N ARG A 194 -36.94 22.94 -0.98
CA ARG A 194 -37.87 22.29 -1.92
C ARG A 194 -38.48 23.37 -2.85
N PRO A 195 -39.13 23.00 -3.95
CA PRO A 195 -39.83 23.95 -4.80
C PRO A 195 -40.94 24.70 -4.01
N PRO A 196 -41.26 25.95 -4.40
CA PRO A 196 -40.70 26.70 -5.53
C PRO A 196 -39.30 27.30 -5.26
N GLU A 197 -38.88 27.46 -4.00
CA GLU A 197 -37.63 28.14 -3.63
C GLU A 197 -36.38 27.42 -4.16
N LEU A 198 -36.48 26.11 -4.37
CA LEU A 198 -35.44 25.29 -5.00
C LEU A 198 -35.02 25.85 -6.36
N PHE A 199 -35.97 26.41 -7.10
CA PHE A 199 -35.82 26.91 -8.47
C PHE A 199 -35.61 28.43 -8.57
N SER A 200 -35.58 29.14 -7.43
CA SER A 200 -35.41 30.60 -7.42
C SER A 200 -34.09 31.05 -8.07
N ARG A 201 -34.10 32.11 -8.88
CA ARG A 201 -32.86 32.67 -9.47
C ARG A 201 -32.07 33.54 -8.48
N SER A 202 -32.70 34.06 -7.43
CA SER A 202 -32.04 34.88 -6.41
C SER A 202 -31.42 34.04 -5.29
N ARG A 203 -30.33 34.52 -4.69
CA ARG A 203 -29.72 33.90 -3.51
C ARG A 203 -30.60 34.26 -2.30
N PRO A 204 -31.28 33.31 -1.63
CA PRO A 204 -32.05 33.65 -0.44
C PRO A 204 -31.12 34.30 0.58
N LYS A 205 -31.40 35.56 0.94
CA LYS A 205 -30.68 36.27 2.01
C LYS A 205 -30.95 35.52 3.30
N ASN A 206 -29.97 34.74 3.73
CA ASN A 206 -30.14 33.83 4.85
C ASN A 206 -29.91 34.59 6.16
N ASN A 207 -30.92 35.38 6.55
CA ASN A 207 -30.91 36.27 7.72
C ASN A 207 -31.43 35.56 8.98
N SER A 208 -31.09 34.28 9.18
CA SER A 208 -31.41 33.59 10.42
C SER A 208 -30.38 33.93 11.48
N ASN A 209 -30.79 34.68 12.49
CA ASN A 209 -30.02 34.91 13.70
C ASN A 209 -29.75 33.54 14.35
N LEU A 210 -28.47 33.15 14.46
CA LEU A 210 -28.07 31.86 15.02
C LEU A 210 -27.89 31.89 16.54
N ILE A 211 -28.04 33.07 17.17
CA ILE A 211 -27.91 33.24 18.62
C ILE A 211 -28.93 32.35 19.34
N GLY A 212 -28.46 31.63 20.35
CA GLY A 212 -29.24 30.67 21.14
C GLY A 212 -29.34 29.25 20.54
N GLN A 213 -28.91 29.03 19.30
CA GLN A 213 -28.99 27.71 18.68
C GLN A 213 -27.82 26.80 19.07
N ASN A 214 -28.10 25.50 19.14
CA ASN A 214 -27.14 24.44 19.48
C ASN A 214 -26.61 23.72 18.22
N PHE A 215 -25.32 23.46 18.19
CA PHE A 215 -24.58 22.78 17.11
C PHE A 215 -23.64 21.73 17.72
N GLY A 216 -24.11 20.49 17.83
CA GLY A 216 -23.43 19.51 18.67
C GLY A 216 -23.41 19.98 20.11
N ARG A 217 -22.22 20.04 20.72
CA ARG A 217 -22.00 20.52 22.09
C ARG A 217 -21.83 22.04 22.20
N LEU A 218 -22.03 22.79 21.11
CA LEU A 218 -21.80 24.24 21.07
C LEU A 218 -23.12 25.00 21.04
N THR A 219 -23.33 25.92 21.97
CA THR A 219 -24.43 26.89 21.97
C THR A 219 -23.90 28.24 21.48
N VAL A 220 -24.53 28.82 20.47
CA VAL A 220 -24.15 30.14 19.93
C VAL A 220 -24.60 31.24 20.89
N VAL A 221 -23.67 32.09 21.33
CA VAL A 221 -23.96 33.17 22.30
C VAL A 221 -24.00 34.53 21.62
N GLU A 222 -22.97 34.85 20.84
CA GLU A 222 -22.86 36.19 20.23
C GLU A 222 -22.16 36.12 18.88
N ARG A 223 -22.48 37.09 18.02
CA ARG A 223 -21.74 37.33 16.78
C ARG A 223 -20.47 38.10 17.10
N VAL A 224 -19.35 37.66 16.54
CA VAL A 224 -18.06 38.37 16.66
C VAL A 224 -17.63 38.94 15.32
N GLU A 225 -16.54 39.69 15.30
CA GLU A 225 -15.95 40.24 14.09
C GLU A 225 -15.73 39.17 13.02
N ASN A 226 -15.97 39.54 11.77
CA ASN A 226 -15.69 38.65 10.65
C ASN A 226 -14.19 38.31 10.61
N ASP A 227 -13.82 37.21 9.92
CA ASP A 227 -12.39 36.93 9.70
C ASP A 227 -11.79 37.84 8.59
N LYS A 228 -10.49 37.69 8.33
CA LYS A 228 -9.77 38.40 7.26
C LYS A 228 -10.35 38.20 5.84
N HIS A 229 -11.22 37.20 5.66
CA HIS A 229 -11.91 36.89 4.41
C HIS A 229 -13.40 37.29 4.46
N ASN A 230 -13.78 38.10 5.44
CA ASN A 230 -15.13 38.58 5.67
C ASN A 230 -16.16 37.47 5.99
N ASN A 231 -15.71 36.31 6.48
CA ASN A 231 -16.62 35.25 6.92
C ASN A 231 -17.23 35.57 8.28
N VAL A 232 -18.54 35.32 8.40
CA VAL A 232 -19.28 35.49 9.65
C VAL A 232 -18.83 34.49 10.72
N ARG A 233 -18.52 35.00 11.91
CA ARG A 233 -18.07 34.21 13.08
C ARG A 233 -19.00 34.41 14.27
N PHE A 234 -19.09 33.38 15.08
CA PHE A 234 -19.85 33.37 16.32
C PHE A 234 -19.00 32.84 17.47
N LYS A 235 -19.14 33.43 18.64
CA LYS A 235 -18.64 32.84 19.89
C LYS A 235 -19.67 31.85 20.39
N CYS A 236 -19.22 30.63 20.63
CA CYS A 236 -20.06 29.54 21.10
C CYS A 236 -19.54 29.02 22.44
N ILE A 237 -20.43 28.80 23.41
CA ILE A 237 -20.10 28.11 24.66
C ILE A 237 -20.28 26.61 24.44
N CYS A 238 -19.31 25.82 24.88
CA CYS A 238 -19.37 24.38 24.81
C CYS A 238 -19.95 23.80 26.10
N GLU A 239 -20.62 22.65 26.02
CA GLU A 239 -21.12 21.91 27.19
C GLU A 239 -20.05 21.61 28.25
N CYS A 240 -18.76 21.57 27.89
CA CYS A 240 -17.67 21.41 28.85
C CYS A 240 -17.23 22.70 29.56
N GLY A 241 -17.99 23.80 29.41
CA GLY A 241 -17.73 25.10 30.01
C GLY A 241 -16.77 26.01 29.23
N ASN A 242 -15.98 25.47 28.30
CA ASN A 242 -15.08 26.27 27.45
C ASN A 242 -15.81 26.92 26.28
N TYR A 243 -15.32 28.07 25.79
CA TYR A 243 -15.85 28.71 24.58
C TYR A 243 -14.96 28.49 23.35
N LYS A 244 -15.54 28.68 22.16
CA LYS A 244 -14.81 28.68 20.88
C LYS A 244 -15.44 29.64 19.90
N ILE A 245 -14.61 30.36 19.14
CA ILE A 245 -15.05 31.16 17.99
C ILE A 245 -15.11 30.25 16.76
N VAL A 246 -16.28 30.19 16.12
CA VAL A 246 -16.56 29.27 15.01
C VAL A 246 -17.19 30.03 13.84
N ASN A 247 -16.77 29.68 12.62
CA ASN A 247 -17.35 30.22 11.40
C ASN A 247 -18.79 29.68 11.21
N ARG A 248 -19.70 30.53 10.72
CA ARG A 248 -21.10 30.15 10.43
C ARG A 248 -21.21 28.87 9.60
N ASN A 249 -20.39 28.75 8.54
CA ASN A 249 -20.41 27.57 7.67
C ASN A 249 -19.95 26.30 8.41
N ALA A 250 -19.01 26.41 9.36
CA ALA A 250 -18.54 25.25 10.12
C ALA A 250 -19.59 24.76 11.13
N LEU A 251 -20.38 25.67 11.71
CA LEU A 251 -21.57 25.32 12.52
C LEU A 251 -22.63 24.65 11.65
N ALA A 252 -23.03 25.30 10.55
CA ALA A 252 -24.10 24.83 9.67
C ALA A 252 -23.81 23.49 8.97
N THR A 253 -22.54 23.17 8.72
CA THR A 253 -22.13 21.89 8.11
C THR A 253 -21.78 20.81 9.13
N GLY A 254 -21.85 21.10 10.44
CA GLY A 254 -21.45 20.16 11.48
C GLY A 254 -19.94 19.86 11.51
N ARG A 255 -19.11 20.69 10.86
CA ARG A 255 -17.65 20.52 10.84
C ARG A 255 -17.03 20.85 12.19
N THR A 256 -17.71 21.67 13.00
CA THR A 256 -17.28 22.01 14.35
C THR A 256 -18.45 21.81 15.30
N VAL A 257 -18.34 20.78 16.14
CA VAL A 257 -19.40 20.31 17.05
C VAL A 257 -19.03 20.44 18.54
N SER A 258 -17.83 20.92 18.84
CA SER A 258 -17.36 21.18 20.22
C SER A 258 -16.20 22.18 20.20
N CYS A 259 -15.79 22.64 21.38
CA CYS A 259 -14.56 23.44 21.51
C CYS A 259 -13.30 22.64 21.12
N GLY A 260 -13.40 21.31 21.07
CA GLY A 260 -12.29 20.36 20.86
C GLY A 260 -12.34 19.21 21.88
N CYS A 261 -13.12 19.33 22.95
CA CYS A 261 -13.28 18.30 23.98
C CYS A 261 -13.78 16.97 23.42
N TYR A 262 -14.75 17.00 22.49
CA TYR A 262 -15.28 15.78 21.86
C TYR A 262 -14.19 14.94 21.18
N ASN A 263 -13.25 15.60 20.50
CA ASN A 263 -12.14 14.90 19.86
C ASN A 263 -11.13 14.37 20.89
N LYS A 264 -10.85 15.12 21.96
CA LYS A 264 -9.99 14.65 23.06
C LYS A 264 -10.58 13.38 23.72
N GLU A 265 -11.86 13.40 24.05
CA GLU A 265 -12.58 12.24 24.60
C GLU A 265 -12.57 11.05 23.65
N SER A 266 -12.87 11.29 22.37
CA SER A 266 -12.89 10.24 21.34
C SER A 266 -11.52 9.59 21.16
N THR A 267 -10.44 10.38 21.16
CA THR A 267 -9.07 9.88 21.10
C THR A 267 -8.71 9.08 22.36
N SER A 268 -9.08 9.56 23.54
CA SER A 268 -8.87 8.84 24.80
C SER A 268 -9.60 7.49 24.84
N LYS A 269 -10.85 7.42 24.34
CA LYS A 269 -11.62 6.17 24.26
C LYS A 269 -11.02 5.16 23.26
N ARG A 270 -10.37 5.64 22.20
CA ARG A 270 -9.71 4.80 21.19
C ARG A 270 -8.34 4.29 21.63
N ALA A 271 -7.68 4.97 22.56
CA ALA A 271 -6.43 4.53 23.14
C ALA A 271 -6.65 3.38 24.15
N LYS A 272 -7.08 2.21 23.65
CA LYS A 272 -7.17 0.95 24.42
C LYS A 272 -5.84 0.18 24.45
N THR A 273 -4.71 0.87 24.53
CA THR A 273 -3.46 0.16 24.84
C THR A 273 -3.50 -0.17 26.32
N HIS A 274 -3.13 -1.39 26.69
CA HIS A 274 -2.88 -1.93 28.05
C HIS A 274 -1.92 -1.12 28.94
N GLY A 275 -1.76 0.20 28.71
CA GLY A 275 -0.86 1.10 29.42
C GLY A 275 0.62 0.89 29.11
N MET A 276 1.00 -0.31 28.65
CA MET A 276 2.40 -0.75 28.55
C MET A 276 3.00 -0.65 27.15
N SER A 277 2.26 -0.14 26.15
CA SER A 277 2.69 -0.09 24.74
C SER A 277 4.00 0.69 24.48
N LYS A 278 4.44 1.52 25.43
CA LYS A 278 5.68 2.29 25.37
C LYS A 278 6.79 1.74 26.28
N THR A 279 6.58 0.60 26.93
CA THR A 279 7.55 0.01 27.85
C THR A 279 8.59 -0.84 27.12
N PRO A 280 9.86 -0.86 27.57
CA PRO A 280 10.89 -1.73 27.00
C PRO A 280 10.54 -3.23 27.03
N GLU A 281 9.81 -3.67 28.05
CA GLU A 281 9.39 -5.05 28.27
C GLU A 281 8.34 -5.45 27.23
N TYR A 282 7.36 -4.57 27.00
CA TYR A 282 6.38 -4.77 25.94
C TYR A 282 7.04 -4.80 24.55
N ALA A 283 8.01 -3.91 24.30
CA ALA A 283 8.78 -3.96 23.06
C ALA A 283 9.57 -5.27 22.93
N ALA A 284 10.11 -5.82 24.02
CA ALA A 284 10.83 -7.08 24.01
C ALA A 284 9.94 -8.25 23.56
N ILE A 285 8.73 -8.41 24.14
CA ILE A 285 7.82 -9.51 23.77
C ILE A 285 7.30 -9.38 22.34
N ILE A 286 7.02 -8.17 21.86
CA ILE A 286 6.61 -7.97 20.46
C ILE A 286 7.75 -8.34 19.49
N ASN A 287 9.00 -8.01 19.83
CA ASN A 287 10.15 -8.44 19.03
C ASN A 287 10.35 -9.97 19.08
N ILE A 288 10.13 -10.61 20.24
CA ILE A 288 10.15 -12.07 20.39
C ILE A 288 9.12 -12.72 19.46
N ILE A 289 7.86 -12.28 19.53
CA ILE A 289 6.78 -12.83 18.67
C ILE A 289 7.12 -12.60 17.21
N GLY A 290 7.58 -11.40 16.85
CA GLY A 290 7.98 -11.06 15.49
C GLY A 290 9.05 -11.98 14.91
N ARG A 291 10.14 -12.24 15.63
CA ARG A 291 11.22 -13.12 15.13
C ARG A 291 10.88 -14.61 15.18
N CYS A 292 9.89 -15.02 15.97
CA CYS A 292 9.42 -16.41 16.03
C CYS A 292 8.30 -16.75 15.03
N GLU A 293 7.41 -15.81 14.71
CA GLU A 293 6.19 -16.12 13.96
C GLU A 293 6.10 -15.44 12.59
N ASN A 294 6.85 -14.38 12.33
CA ASN A 294 6.81 -13.67 11.05
C ASN A 294 7.95 -14.13 10.12
N PRO A 295 7.67 -14.88 9.03
CA PRO A 295 8.68 -15.32 8.09
C PRO A 295 9.42 -14.17 7.36
N GLU A 296 8.83 -12.98 7.30
CA GLU A 296 9.45 -11.78 6.70
C GLU A 296 10.45 -11.10 7.65
N ASN A 297 10.46 -11.46 8.93
CA ASN A 297 11.41 -10.92 9.88
C ASN A 297 12.84 -11.40 9.53
N PRO A 298 13.86 -10.50 9.41
CA PRO A 298 15.22 -10.89 9.07
C PRO A 298 15.85 -11.92 10.03
N GLU A 299 15.40 -11.93 11.29
CA GLU A 299 15.87 -12.86 12.31
C GLU A 299 15.15 -14.21 12.27
N TYR A 300 14.05 -14.36 11.52
CA TYR A 300 13.20 -15.56 11.54
C TYR A 300 13.98 -16.85 11.34
N LYS A 301 14.92 -16.87 10.37
CA LYS A 301 15.81 -18.01 10.11
C LYS A 301 16.60 -18.52 11.34
N ASN A 302 16.86 -17.64 12.32
CA ASN A 302 17.59 -17.96 13.55
C ASN A 302 16.68 -18.36 14.72
N TYR A 303 15.36 -18.20 14.57
CA TYR A 303 14.37 -18.44 15.61
C TYR A 303 13.21 -19.27 15.05
N GLY A 304 12.15 -18.65 14.51
CA GLY A 304 10.97 -19.35 14.00
C GLY A 304 11.29 -20.39 12.93
N GLY A 305 12.22 -20.09 12.02
CA GLY A 305 12.71 -21.03 11.00
C GLY A 305 13.46 -22.25 11.56
N ARG A 306 13.79 -22.25 12.86
CA ARG A 306 14.36 -23.41 13.59
C ARG A 306 13.32 -24.17 14.41
N GLY A 307 12.06 -23.73 14.42
CA GLY A 307 11.01 -24.28 15.28
C GLY A 307 10.98 -23.69 16.70
N ILE A 308 11.70 -22.59 16.97
CA ILE A 308 11.62 -21.91 18.27
C ILE A 308 10.34 -21.10 18.31
N THR A 309 9.48 -21.41 19.28
CA THR A 309 8.15 -20.80 19.44
C THR A 309 8.06 -19.95 20.70
N VAL A 310 6.95 -19.25 20.84
CA VAL A 310 6.57 -18.49 22.05
C VAL A 310 5.41 -19.20 22.70
N CYS A 311 5.43 -19.33 24.03
CA CYS A 311 4.33 -19.96 24.75
C CYS A 311 2.99 -19.25 24.44
N GLU A 312 1.91 -20.03 24.42
CA GLU A 312 0.60 -19.53 24.01
C GLU A 312 0.09 -18.37 24.89
N ARG A 313 0.44 -18.39 26.19
CA ARG A 313 0.12 -17.36 27.18
C ARG A 313 0.63 -15.99 26.75
N TRP A 314 1.93 -15.87 26.46
CA TRP A 314 2.52 -14.62 26.00
C TRP A 314 2.08 -14.23 24.59
N ARG A 315 1.87 -15.20 23.71
CA ARG A 315 1.39 -14.96 22.35
C ARG A 315 -0.01 -14.34 22.33
N LYS A 316 -0.96 -14.90 23.09
CA LYS A 316 -2.34 -14.41 23.17
C LYS A 316 -2.45 -13.12 23.96
N SER A 317 -1.64 -12.98 25.01
CA SER A 317 -1.68 -11.82 25.91
C SER A 317 -0.26 -11.31 26.20
N PRO A 318 0.34 -10.52 25.30
CA PRO A 318 1.72 -10.04 25.48
C PRO A 318 1.92 -9.20 26.75
N GLY A 319 0.86 -8.66 27.35
CA GLY A 319 0.93 -7.97 28.65
C GLY A 319 1.34 -8.88 29.82
N LEU A 320 1.05 -10.19 29.75
CA LEU A 320 1.41 -11.16 30.79
C LEU A 320 2.91 -11.46 30.84
N PHE A 321 3.66 -11.08 29.80
CA PHE A 321 5.12 -11.19 29.80
C PHE A 321 5.76 -10.43 30.96
N VAL A 322 5.22 -9.26 31.32
CA VAL A 322 5.75 -8.45 32.43
C VAL A 322 5.43 -9.06 33.79
N GLU A 323 4.29 -9.73 33.91
CA GLU A 323 3.94 -10.47 35.14
C GLU A 323 4.90 -11.65 35.37
N ASP A 324 5.25 -12.37 34.30
CA ASP A 324 6.08 -13.57 34.39
C ASP A 324 7.59 -13.22 34.46
N MET A 325 8.04 -12.17 33.77
CA MET A 325 9.46 -11.79 33.68
C MET A 325 9.89 -10.66 34.63
N GLY A 326 8.94 -9.90 35.18
CA GLY A 326 9.20 -8.69 35.93
C GLY A 326 9.73 -7.53 35.08
N GLU A 327 10.03 -6.41 35.76
CA GLU A 327 10.63 -5.23 35.13
C GLU A 327 12.04 -5.52 34.62
N ARG A 328 12.41 -4.92 33.49
CA ARG A 328 13.76 -5.02 32.96
C ARG A 328 14.73 -4.33 33.93
N PRO A 329 15.73 -5.04 34.52
CA PRO A 329 16.54 -4.49 35.60
C PRO A 329 17.35 -3.24 35.23
N SER A 330 17.76 -3.11 33.97
CA SER A 330 18.47 -1.91 33.48
C SER A 330 18.39 -1.81 31.95
N PRO A 331 18.72 -0.65 31.35
CA PRO A 331 18.87 -0.51 29.89
C PRO A 331 19.85 -1.49 29.23
N ASN A 332 20.83 -2.00 29.95
CA ASN A 332 21.84 -2.95 29.46
C ASN A 332 21.39 -4.42 29.46
N HIS A 333 20.20 -4.70 29.97
CA HIS A 333 19.61 -6.04 29.98
C HIS A 333 18.73 -6.23 28.75
N SER A 334 18.76 -7.43 28.18
CA SER A 334 17.78 -7.89 27.20
C SER A 334 17.33 -9.31 27.54
N ILE A 335 16.27 -9.75 26.89
CA ILE A 335 15.71 -11.08 27.13
C ILE A 335 16.63 -12.15 26.51
N ASP A 336 17.05 -13.11 27.33
CA ASP A 336 17.86 -14.27 26.97
C ASP A 336 17.09 -15.56 27.24
N ARG A 337 17.38 -16.62 26.47
CA ARG A 337 16.82 -17.95 26.74
C ARG A 337 17.83 -18.80 27.48
N ILE A 338 17.48 -19.36 28.64
CA ILE A 338 18.40 -20.17 29.47
C ILE A 338 18.96 -21.35 28.66
N ASP A 339 18.08 -22.14 28.05
CA ASP A 339 18.41 -23.05 26.95
C ASP A 339 18.27 -22.31 25.62
N VAL A 340 19.40 -22.06 24.96
CA VAL A 340 19.50 -21.38 23.65
C VAL A 340 18.67 -22.06 22.56
N ASN A 341 18.38 -23.35 22.68
CA ASN A 341 17.59 -24.15 21.76
C ASN A 341 16.11 -24.31 22.18
N GLY A 342 15.77 -23.99 23.43
CA GLY A 342 14.41 -24.06 23.93
C GLY A 342 13.51 -22.90 23.45
N ASN A 343 12.23 -22.98 23.81
CA ASN A 343 11.20 -21.99 23.45
C ASN A 343 11.24 -20.74 24.33
N TYR A 344 10.52 -19.68 23.94
CA TYR A 344 10.26 -18.54 24.81
C TYR A 344 9.09 -18.81 25.75
N GLU A 345 9.41 -19.07 27.01
CA GLU A 345 8.47 -19.35 28.08
C GLU A 345 9.08 -18.91 29.43
N PRO A 346 8.27 -18.66 30.48
CA PRO A 346 8.77 -18.16 31.76
C PRO A 346 9.92 -18.97 32.35
N SER A 347 9.85 -20.30 32.25
CA SER A 347 10.87 -21.24 32.75
C SER A 347 12.19 -21.19 31.98
N ASN A 348 12.17 -20.76 30.72
CA ASN A 348 13.32 -20.77 29.84
C ASN A 348 13.82 -19.37 29.48
N CYS A 349 13.30 -18.31 30.11
CA CYS A 349 13.67 -16.93 29.81
C CYS A 349 14.25 -16.24 31.05
N ARG A 350 15.18 -15.30 30.83
CA ARG A 350 15.72 -14.43 31.88
C ARG A 350 16.16 -13.08 31.30
N TRP A 351 16.19 -12.05 32.14
CA TRP A 351 16.92 -10.83 31.80
C TRP A 351 18.42 -11.10 31.92
N ALA A 352 19.19 -10.78 30.87
CA ALA A 352 20.62 -10.96 30.86
C ALA A 352 21.32 -9.81 30.13
N THR A 353 22.54 -9.51 30.55
CA THR A 353 23.44 -8.57 29.90
C THR A 353 24.07 -9.18 28.64
N LEU A 354 24.71 -8.34 27.81
CA LEU A 354 25.44 -8.79 26.62
C LEU A 354 26.59 -9.77 26.96
N SER A 355 27.24 -9.60 28.12
CA SER A 355 28.31 -10.50 28.55
C SER A 355 27.75 -11.89 28.86
N GLU A 356 26.66 -11.97 29.61
CA GLU A 356 26.01 -13.22 30.00
C GLU A 356 25.46 -13.98 28.78
N GLN A 357 24.77 -13.28 27.86
CA GLN A 357 24.34 -13.84 26.58
C GLN A 357 25.51 -14.30 25.72
N GLY A 358 26.65 -13.62 25.82
CA GLY A 358 27.88 -13.97 25.11
C GLY A 358 28.40 -15.36 25.45
N HIS A 359 28.12 -15.85 26.66
CA HIS A 359 28.45 -17.20 27.12
C HIS A 359 27.39 -18.23 26.72
N ASN A 360 26.13 -17.78 26.56
CA ASN A 360 25.00 -18.61 26.17
C ASN A 360 24.84 -18.71 24.64
N LYS A 361 25.89 -19.22 23.98
CA LYS A 361 25.92 -19.37 22.52
C LYS A 361 25.66 -20.80 22.11
N ARG A 362 25.04 -20.94 20.94
CA ARG A 362 24.94 -22.22 20.22
C ARG A 362 26.32 -22.85 20.09
N VAL A 363 26.38 -24.14 20.41
CA VAL A 363 27.58 -24.95 20.20
C VAL A 363 27.92 -24.92 18.72
N SER A 364 29.19 -24.66 18.40
CA SER A 364 29.66 -24.66 17.02
C SER A 364 29.50 -26.06 16.41
N PRO A 365 29.11 -26.21 15.13
CA PRO A 365 29.12 -27.51 14.44
C PRO A 365 30.50 -28.19 14.41
N ARG A 366 31.57 -27.44 14.64
CA ARG A 366 32.95 -27.94 14.72
C ARG A 366 33.34 -28.45 16.11
N ASN A 367 32.46 -28.29 17.10
CA ASN A 367 32.71 -28.78 18.44
C ASN A 367 32.48 -30.31 18.46
N SER A 368 33.52 -31.05 18.82
CA SER A 368 33.51 -32.52 18.79
C SER A 368 32.86 -33.18 20.00
N THR A 369 32.61 -32.43 21.08
CA THR A 369 32.11 -32.94 22.36
C THR A 369 30.63 -32.64 22.57
N GLY A 370 30.03 -31.79 21.73
CA GLY A 370 28.68 -31.27 21.93
C GLY A 370 28.57 -30.24 23.07
N VAL A 371 29.67 -29.92 23.76
CA VAL A 371 29.67 -29.04 24.94
C VAL A 371 30.68 -27.91 24.78
N THR A 372 30.22 -26.67 24.92
CA THR A 372 31.08 -25.48 24.82
C THR A 372 32.11 -25.46 25.95
N GLY A 373 33.39 -25.31 25.59
CA GLY A 373 34.47 -25.28 26.58
C GLY A 373 34.92 -26.66 27.08
N VAL A 374 34.42 -27.76 26.50
CA VAL A 374 34.96 -29.12 26.76
C VAL A 374 35.60 -29.64 25.48
N CYS A 375 36.83 -30.13 25.55
CA CYS A 375 37.54 -30.69 24.40
C CYS A 375 38.24 -32.01 24.74
N LEU A 376 38.37 -32.88 23.73
CA LEU A 376 39.18 -34.10 23.80
C LEU A 376 40.61 -33.78 23.37
N GLU A 377 41.58 -33.98 24.28
CA GLU A 377 43.00 -33.79 23.98
C GLU A 377 43.55 -35.02 23.25
N LYS A 378 43.77 -34.90 21.93
CA LYS A 378 44.17 -36.02 21.06
C LYS A 378 45.43 -36.78 21.51
N ARG A 379 46.39 -36.10 22.14
CA ARG A 379 47.67 -36.69 22.56
C ARG A 379 47.53 -37.66 23.73
N THR A 380 46.61 -37.38 24.65
CA THR A 380 46.41 -38.18 25.88
C THR A 380 45.11 -38.96 25.85
N ASN A 381 44.24 -38.69 24.87
CA ASN A 381 42.89 -39.21 24.76
C ASN A 381 42.03 -38.91 26.02
N LYS A 382 42.28 -37.78 26.68
CA LYS A 382 41.56 -37.33 27.88
C LYS A 382 40.78 -36.04 27.61
N TYR A 383 39.68 -35.85 28.33
CA TYR A 383 38.84 -34.65 28.27
C TYR A 383 39.37 -33.54 29.16
N ILE A 384 39.25 -32.29 28.69
CA ILE A 384 39.64 -31.09 29.44
C ILE A 384 38.53 -30.05 29.31
N ALA A 385 38.20 -29.38 30.41
CA ALA A 385 37.33 -28.23 30.45
C ALA A 385 38.14 -26.93 30.47
N TYR A 386 37.64 -25.88 29.81
CA TYR A 386 38.24 -24.56 29.82
C TYR A 386 37.21 -23.44 29.69
N ILE A 387 37.56 -22.26 30.18
CA ILE A 387 36.81 -21.02 30.02
C ILE A 387 37.77 -19.85 29.81
N ARG A 388 37.37 -18.86 29.02
CA ARG A 388 38.06 -17.57 28.92
C ARG A 388 37.20 -16.48 29.55
N VAL A 389 37.74 -15.78 30.55
CA VAL A 389 37.06 -14.66 31.23
C VAL A 389 38.01 -13.47 31.28
N LYS A 390 37.55 -12.29 30.84
CA LYS A 390 38.33 -11.03 30.82
C LYS A 390 39.73 -11.20 30.18
N GLY A 391 39.82 -11.99 29.11
CA GLY A 391 41.07 -12.23 28.36
C GLY A 391 42.00 -13.30 28.93
N LYS A 392 41.68 -13.88 30.10
CA LYS A 392 42.46 -14.95 30.74
C LYS A 392 41.78 -16.31 30.56
N ASP A 393 42.57 -17.31 30.21
CA ASP A 393 42.13 -18.69 30.04
C ASP A 393 42.29 -19.47 31.36
N TYR A 394 41.24 -20.18 31.78
CA TYR A 394 41.23 -21.10 32.92
C TYR A 394 40.94 -22.50 32.40
N ARG A 395 41.66 -23.50 32.89
CA ARG A 395 41.55 -24.90 32.45
C ARG A 395 41.48 -25.84 33.64
N SER A 396 40.74 -26.93 33.49
CA SER A 396 40.68 -28.01 34.47
C SER A 396 41.87 -28.97 34.34
N LYS A 397 41.94 -29.95 35.24
CA LYS A 397 42.73 -31.18 35.02
C LYS A 397 42.15 -32.01 33.87
N ARG A 398 42.86 -33.07 33.49
CA ARG A 398 42.44 -34.05 32.48
C ARG A 398 41.55 -35.12 33.12
N PHE A 399 40.50 -35.53 32.41
CA PHE A 399 39.54 -36.53 32.84
C PHE A 399 39.43 -37.66 31.81
N ASP A 400 39.15 -38.87 32.26
CA ASP A 400 38.93 -40.02 31.37
C ASP A 400 37.49 -40.03 30.83
N ASN A 401 36.52 -39.47 31.58
CA ASN A 401 35.12 -39.33 31.20
C ASN A 401 34.78 -37.88 30.80
N ILE A 402 33.89 -37.73 29.82
CA ILE A 402 33.34 -36.44 29.39
C ILE A 402 32.48 -35.80 30.49
N GLU A 403 31.72 -36.58 31.26
CA GLU A 403 30.84 -36.06 32.31
C GLU A 403 31.61 -35.31 33.41
N ASP A 404 32.76 -35.83 33.81
CA ASP A 404 33.62 -35.16 34.79
C ASP A 404 34.17 -33.83 34.24
N ALA A 405 34.48 -33.79 32.94
CA ALA A 405 34.89 -32.55 32.28
C ALA A 405 33.72 -31.56 32.14
N ILE A 406 32.49 -32.02 31.91
CA ILE A 406 31.29 -31.17 31.91
C ILE A 406 31.06 -30.59 33.30
N GLN A 407 31.22 -31.38 34.36
CA GLN A 407 31.10 -30.90 35.72
C GLN A 407 32.20 -29.89 36.06
N ALA A 408 33.45 -30.17 35.69
CA ALA A 408 34.55 -29.22 35.85
C ALA A 408 34.33 -27.92 35.05
N ARG A 409 33.66 -28.00 33.89
CA ARG A 409 33.26 -26.82 33.12
C ARG A 409 32.29 -25.95 33.92
N LYS A 410 31.28 -26.53 34.58
CA LYS A 410 30.32 -25.80 35.44
C LYS A 410 31.02 -25.16 36.64
N GLU A 411 31.93 -25.88 37.29
CA GLU A 411 32.72 -25.33 38.41
C GLU A 411 33.56 -24.12 37.99
N LEU A 412 34.15 -24.16 36.79
CA LEU A 412 34.87 -23.01 36.22
C LEU A 412 33.94 -21.82 35.93
N GLU A 413 32.69 -22.06 35.52
CA GLU A 413 31.68 -21.01 35.35
C GLU A 413 31.33 -20.39 36.70
N ASP A 414 30.96 -21.20 37.69
CA ASP A 414 30.58 -20.70 39.00
C ASP A 414 31.69 -19.89 39.66
N LYS A 415 32.94 -20.35 39.55
CA LYS A 415 34.09 -19.67 40.16
C LYS A 415 34.44 -18.35 39.47
N HIS A 416 34.40 -18.31 38.14
CA HIS A 416 34.99 -17.20 37.37
C HIS A 416 33.97 -16.27 36.71
N LEU A 417 32.72 -16.71 36.49
CA LEU A 417 31.64 -15.88 35.93
C LEU A 417 30.80 -15.18 37.02
N LYS A 418 30.46 -15.84 38.13
CA LYS A 418 29.63 -15.25 39.20
C LYS A 418 30.36 -14.22 40.06
N SER A 419 31.69 -14.23 40.05
CA SER A 419 32.56 -13.32 40.81
C SER A 419 32.97 -12.04 40.03
N SER A 420 32.38 -11.79 38.86
CA SER A 420 32.89 -10.85 37.85
C SER A 420 31.99 -9.67 37.53
#